data_AF-A0AAX3WXJ3-F1
#
_entry.id   AF-A0AAX3WXJ3-F1
#
_cell.length_a   1.000
_cell.length_b   1.000
_cell.length_c   1.000
_cell.angle_alpha   90.00
_cell.angle_beta   90.00
_cell.angle_gamma   90.00
#
_symmetry.space_group_name_H-M   'P 1'
#
loop_
_entity.id
_entity.type
_entity.pdbx_description
1 polymer ?
#
loop_
_entity_poly.entity_id
_entity_poly.type
_entity_poly.pdbx_seq_one_letter_code
_entity_poly.pdbx_strand_id
1 'polypeptide(L)'
;MGKSYLIYGTGSFASEIYSQYSNKLSILGFVETFKSANEFIGLPVYDSEELITFSRLNDCFFILTSKNPYSCSAMMNNLMEIGVKKEKIILDYIDDKNIYHLYPKINDKELFDELCLKFNWFLPCNSNINAEVHIYSDSIEEGIIGNIYIHNKNIELNNSFKYLVWDVEQISQLTELKCKLYIIDKNYKKDVDILSWMKMFYESLSIKSKFNIKEHSIENFRNLSRKDYKESWIFTTGPSLGRYKEFDYNKNDFKLICNNIILDDEFLNHVYPTAITIADIAVFFSECEYGINYRNKLYDNLVKYKIYCIVPEHIAYLMVINNPSIINYVIGVPVKNEQIPNIVDNNNFYITPADNIATILLMPIASGQTDTIKLIGMDGKSLKNEKLKKSSHIWNHYEQIEYDFSSIKKSYPAYFSNIDKEQYYDKHEEDLEKVLTYGERFGKKYISKTFSNYEPLKKRMED
;
A
#
# COMPACT_ATOMS: atom_id res chain seq x y z
N MET A 1 30.65 13.50 29.01
CA MET A 1 29.91 12.30 29.44
C MET A 1 29.29 11.67 28.21
N GLY A 2 29.44 10.36 28.01
CA GLY A 2 28.82 9.65 26.89
C GLY A 2 27.30 9.66 26.99
N LYS A 3 26.60 9.61 25.85
CA LYS A 3 25.15 9.44 25.80
C LYS A 3 24.78 8.09 26.44
N SER A 4 23.71 8.05 27.22
CA SER A 4 23.18 6.82 27.82
C SER A 4 21.94 6.35 27.06
N TYR A 5 21.74 5.03 27.02
CA TYR A 5 20.73 4.39 26.20
C TYR A 5 19.92 3.38 27.00
N LEU A 6 18.64 3.27 26.70
CA LEU A 6 17.74 2.22 27.18
C LEU A 6 17.15 1.49 25.98
N ILE A 7 16.93 0.18 26.09
CA ILE A 7 16.37 -0.64 25.02
C ILE A 7 14.91 -0.95 25.36
N TYR A 8 13.96 -0.54 24.53
CA TYR A 8 12.52 -0.70 24.77
C TYR A 8 12.00 -2.03 24.19
N GLY A 9 11.89 -3.02 25.08
CA GLY A 9 11.46 -4.40 24.84
C GLY A 9 12.45 -5.40 25.46
N THR A 10 11.98 -6.64 25.68
CA THR A 10 12.82 -7.79 26.05
C THR A 10 12.63 -8.92 25.02
N GLY A 11 13.49 -9.94 25.06
CA GLY A 11 13.42 -11.10 24.15
C GLY A 11 14.55 -11.16 23.12
N SER A 12 14.42 -12.05 22.12
CA SER A 12 15.50 -12.37 21.18
C SER A 12 16.00 -11.15 20.42
N PHE A 13 15.09 -10.33 19.89
CA PHE A 13 15.46 -9.13 19.14
C PHE A 13 16.15 -8.07 20.02
N ALA A 14 15.70 -7.88 21.26
CA ALA A 14 16.36 -6.99 22.21
C ALA A 14 17.77 -7.48 22.57
N SER A 15 17.97 -8.80 22.66
CA SER A 15 19.27 -9.42 22.88
C SER A 15 20.24 -9.21 21.70
N GLU A 16 19.74 -9.31 20.46
CA GLU A 16 20.53 -9.01 19.24
C GLU A 16 20.98 -7.55 19.20
N ILE A 17 20.05 -6.62 19.45
CA ILE A 17 20.34 -5.18 19.53
C ILE A 17 21.37 -4.89 20.63
N TYR A 18 21.19 -5.48 21.83
CA TYR A 18 22.17 -5.33 22.90
C TYR A 18 23.55 -5.85 22.51
N SER A 19 23.62 -7.03 21.88
CA SER A 19 24.89 -7.63 21.44
C SER A 19 25.60 -6.75 20.41
N GLN A 20 24.85 -6.11 19.51
CA GLN A 20 25.38 -5.20 18.50
C GLN A 20 25.94 -3.89 19.09
N TYR A 21 25.31 -3.36 20.14
CA TYR A 21 25.58 -2.00 20.63
C TYR A 21 26.28 -1.91 21.98
N SER A 22 26.28 -2.97 22.80
CA SER A 22 26.87 -2.96 24.15
C SER A 22 28.35 -2.56 24.18
N ASN A 23 29.11 -2.86 23.12
CA ASN A 23 30.52 -2.47 23.00
C ASN A 23 30.73 -1.02 22.53
N LYS A 24 29.67 -0.33 22.07
CA LYS A 24 29.73 1.00 21.46
C LYS A 24 28.96 2.07 22.25
N LEU A 25 27.90 1.66 22.95
CA LEU A 25 26.94 2.52 23.63
C LEU A 25 26.86 2.16 25.11
N SER A 26 26.63 3.17 25.95
CA SER A 26 26.34 2.96 27.38
C SER A 26 24.87 2.57 27.56
N ILE A 27 24.58 1.27 27.43
CA ILE A 27 23.24 0.71 27.68
C ILE A 27 23.03 0.60 29.20
N LEU A 28 22.01 1.28 29.73
CA LEU A 28 21.69 1.30 31.16
C LEU A 28 20.72 0.18 31.58
N GLY A 29 19.95 -0.36 30.64
CA GLY A 29 18.89 -1.32 30.93
C GLY A 29 17.87 -1.44 29.81
N PHE A 30 16.81 -2.16 30.12
CA PHE A 30 15.68 -2.45 29.24
C PHE A 30 14.42 -1.78 29.75
N VAL A 31 13.41 -1.64 28.89
CA VAL A 31 12.11 -1.08 29.24
C VAL A 31 11.01 -2.01 28.75
N GLU A 32 10.00 -2.27 29.57
CA GLU A 32 8.78 -2.97 29.17
C GLU A 32 7.55 -2.14 29.52
N THR A 33 6.52 -2.18 28.67
CA THR A 33 5.22 -1.59 29.02
C THR A 33 4.62 -2.28 30.25
N PHE A 34 4.77 -3.60 30.32
CA PHE A 34 4.35 -4.44 31.44
C PHE A 34 5.51 -5.32 31.82
N LYS A 35 6.22 -4.92 32.88
CA LYS A 35 7.45 -5.58 33.34
C LYS A 35 7.16 -7.00 33.79
N SER A 36 7.75 -7.95 33.07
CA SER A 36 7.61 -9.39 33.30
C SER A 36 8.73 -9.94 34.20
N ALA A 37 9.87 -9.26 34.27
CA ALA A 37 11.03 -9.60 35.08
C ALA A 37 11.78 -8.33 35.53
N ASN A 38 12.56 -8.42 36.61
CA ASN A 38 13.38 -7.29 37.10
C ASN A 38 14.67 -7.07 36.31
N GLU A 39 15.11 -8.09 35.58
CA GLU A 39 16.40 -8.11 34.89
C GLU A 39 16.27 -8.87 33.57
N PHE A 40 17.01 -8.41 32.56
CA PHE A 40 17.19 -9.10 31.28
C PHE A 40 18.67 -9.02 30.90
N ILE A 41 19.27 -10.18 30.60
CA ILE A 41 20.68 -10.35 30.18
C ILE A 41 21.73 -9.60 31.04
N GLY A 42 21.55 -9.55 32.36
CA GLY A 42 22.50 -8.88 33.26
C GLY A 42 22.16 -7.44 33.62
N LEU A 43 21.09 -6.87 33.06
CA LEU A 43 20.73 -5.46 33.19
C LEU A 43 19.30 -5.26 33.68
N PRO A 44 19.02 -4.16 34.41
CA PRO A 44 17.70 -3.88 34.95
C PRO A 44 16.66 -3.69 33.83
N VAL A 45 15.43 -4.13 34.10
CA VAL A 45 14.25 -3.83 33.28
C VAL A 45 13.40 -2.80 34.03
N TYR A 46 13.03 -1.72 33.35
CA TYR A 46 12.20 -0.66 33.87
C TYR A 46 10.78 -0.74 33.28
N ASP A 47 9.75 -0.47 34.08
CA ASP A 47 8.42 -0.13 33.55
C ASP A 47 8.23 1.39 33.39
N SER A 48 7.06 1.79 32.88
CA SER A 48 6.70 3.19 32.69
C SER A 48 6.70 4.00 34.00
N GLU A 49 6.32 3.40 35.13
CA GLU A 49 6.28 4.10 36.43
C GLU A 49 7.69 4.34 36.97
N GLU A 50 8.55 3.32 36.88
CA GLU A 50 9.96 3.40 37.21
C GLU A 50 10.67 4.45 36.33
N LEU A 51 10.31 4.53 35.05
CA LEU A 51 10.86 5.54 34.13
C LEU A 51 10.47 6.97 34.48
N ILE A 52 9.24 7.23 34.95
CA ILE A 52 8.82 8.58 35.36
C ILE A 52 9.71 9.12 36.47
N THR A 53 10.16 8.25 37.38
CA THR A 53 11.05 8.62 38.49
C THR A 53 12.53 8.54 38.13
N PHE A 54 12.86 8.15 36.90
CA PHE A 54 14.23 7.97 36.44
C PHE A 54 14.91 9.34 36.28
N SER A 55 15.80 9.67 37.21
CA SER A 55 16.46 11.00 37.30
C SER A 55 17.21 11.43 36.03
N ARG A 56 17.56 10.46 35.17
CA ARG A 56 18.29 10.68 33.90
C ARG A 56 17.41 10.52 32.66
N LEU A 57 16.09 10.50 32.80
CA LEU A 57 15.16 10.23 31.68
C LEU A 57 15.42 11.15 30.47
N ASN A 58 15.61 12.45 30.70
CA ASN A 58 15.87 13.43 29.65
C ASN A 58 17.26 13.31 28.97
N ASP A 59 18.20 12.64 29.63
CA ASP A 59 19.56 12.43 29.14
C ASP A 59 19.72 11.11 28.38
N CYS A 60 18.71 10.24 28.46
CA CYS A 60 18.72 8.93 27.81
C CYS A 60 18.16 8.99 26.39
N PHE A 61 18.67 8.11 25.55
CA PHE A 61 18.07 7.75 24.26
C PHE A 61 17.41 6.37 24.38
N PHE A 62 16.33 6.15 23.64
CA PHE A 62 15.54 4.93 23.72
C PHE A 62 15.61 4.20 22.39
N ILE A 63 16.11 2.97 22.38
CA ILE A 63 16.17 2.13 21.18
C ILE A 63 14.95 1.22 21.17
N LEU A 64 14.03 1.40 20.22
CA LEU A 64 12.81 0.57 20.16
C LEU A 64 13.11 -0.80 19.54
N THR A 65 12.66 -1.89 20.17
CA THR A 65 12.91 -3.25 19.69
C THR A 65 11.62 -3.93 19.24
N SER A 66 11.08 -3.52 18.09
CA SER A 66 10.00 -4.27 17.44
C SER A 66 10.19 -4.35 15.93
N LYS A 67 9.92 -5.54 15.37
CA LYS A 67 9.86 -5.75 13.91
C LYS A 67 8.51 -5.29 13.31
N ASN A 68 7.55 -4.89 14.15
CA ASN A 68 6.22 -4.47 13.73
C ASN A 68 6.05 -2.93 13.86
N PRO A 69 5.76 -2.19 12.77
CA PRO A 69 5.55 -0.75 12.81
C PRO A 69 4.44 -0.29 13.76
N TYR A 70 3.37 -1.08 13.96
CA TYR A 70 2.29 -0.76 14.90
C TYR A 70 2.77 -0.82 16.35
N SER A 71 3.53 -1.85 16.68
CA SER A 71 4.17 -1.96 17.99
C SER A 71 5.18 -0.82 18.19
N CYS A 72 5.99 -0.47 17.19
CA CYS A 72 6.89 0.69 17.28
C CYS A 72 6.12 2.00 17.56
N SER A 73 5.01 2.27 16.85
CA SER A 73 4.19 3.47 17.10
C SER A 73 3.64 3.47 18.53
N ALA A 74 3.17 2.32 19.03
CA ALA A 74 2.68 2.19 20.40
C ALA A 74 3.81 2.41 21.44
N MET A 75 4.98 1.80 21.25
CA MET A 75 6.16 2.00 22.10
C MET A 75 6.59 3.46 22.13
N MET A 76 6.65 4.12 20.97
CA MET A 76 6.97 5.54 20.87
C MET A 76 5.96 6.41 21.62
N ASN A 77 4.66 6.14 21.45
CA ASN A 77 3.60 6.88 22.13
C ASN A 77 3.70 6.71 23.65
N ASN A 78 3.91 5.49 24.16
CA ASN A 78 4.10 5.24 25.59
C ASN A 78 5.26 6.07 26.17
N LEU A 79 6.39 6.13 25.45
CA LEU A 79 7.53 6.95 25.86
C LEU A 79 7.21 8.45 25.83
N MET A 80 6.49 8.91 24.81
CA MET A 80 6.07 10.32 24.70
C MET A 80 5.07 10.71 25.79
N GLU A 81 4.17 9.82 26.20
CA GLU A 81 3.20 10.03 27.28
C GLU A 81 3.88 10.26 28.64
N ILE A 82 5.02 9.61 28.89
CA ILE A 82 5.84 9.83 30.09
C ILE A 82 6.86 10.98 29.91
N GLY A 83 6.73 11.77 28.85
CA GLY A 83 7.51 13.00 28.65
C GLY A 83 8.83 12.84 27.88
N VAL A 84 9.13 11.66 27.34
CA VAL A 84 10.32 11.47 26.48
C VAL A 84 10.11 12.22 25.16
N LYS A 85 11.06 13.10 24.81
CA LYS A 85 11.00 13.84 23.56
C LYS A 85 11.28 12.93 22.36
N LYS A 86 10.56 13.14 21.25
CA LYS A 86 10.65 12.30 20.04
C LYS A 86 12.08 12.16 19.50
N GLU A 87 12.89 13.22 19.56
CA GLU A 87 14.30 13.21 19.12
C GLU A 87 15.23 12.32 19.97
N LYS A 88 14.77 11.84 21.13
CA LYS A 88 15.48 10.89 21.99
C LYS A 88 15.13 9.44 21.67
N ILE A 89 14.12 9.20 20.83
CA ILE A 89 13.68 7.86 20.47
C ILE A 89 14.36 7.46 19.17
N ILE A 90 15.17 6.43 19.26
CA ILE A 90 15.95 5.83 18.18
C ILE A 90 15.22 4.59 17.70
N LEU A 91 14.95 4.57 16.41
CA LEU A 91 14.47 3.39 15.71
C LEU A 91 15.68 2.69 15.13
N ASP A 92 16.14 1.65 15.80
CA ASP A 92 17.27 0.83 15.37
C ASP A 92 16.76 -0.52 14.92
N TYR A 93 17.17 -0.94 13.73
CA TYR A 93 16.67 -2.14 13.10
C TYR A 93 17.83 -2.95 12.57
N ILE A 94 17.91 -4.19 13.03
CA ILE A 94 18.63 -5.25 12.32
C ILE A 94 17.63 -5.82 11.33
N ASP A 95 17.71 -5.35 10.10
CA ASP A 95 16.96 -5.94 9.00
C ASP A 95 17.78 -7.11 8.45
N ASP A 96 17.28 -8.33 8.63
CA ASP A 96 17.85 -9.50 7.97
C ASP A 96 17.76 -9.29 6.45
N LYS A 97 18.88 -9.48 5.75
CA LYS A 97 18.89 -9.38 4.29
C LYS A 97 18.07 -10.52 3.69
N ASN A 98 17.07 -10.21 2.89
CA ASN A 98 16.26 -11.22 2.23
C ASN A 98 16.95 -11.70 0.96
N ILE A 99 17.34 -12.97 0.91
CA ILE A 99 17.90 -13.58 -0.29
C ILE A 99 16.80 -14.36 -1.01
N TYR A 100 16.55 -13.99 -2.26
CA TYR A 100 15.60 -14.64 -3.15
C TYR A 100 16.33 -15.31 -4.31
N HIS A 101 15.94 -16.53 -4.66
CA HIS A 101 16.54 -17.26 -5.77
C HIS A 101 15.52 -17.39 -6.90
N LEU A 102 15.87 -16.88 -8.08
CA LEU A 102 15.04 -17.05 -9.27
C LEU A 102 15.08 -18.52 -9.71
N TYR A 103 13.90 -19.08 -9.94
CA TYR A 103 13.72 -20.45 -10.38
C TYR A 103 12.59 -20.54 -11.41
N PRO A 104 12.69 -21.41 -12.42
CA PRO A 104 13.86 -22.21 -12.80
C PRO A 104 15.00 -21.32 -13.35
N LYS A 105 16.08 -21.95 -13.81
CA LYS A 105 17.19 -21.26 -14.47
C LYS A 105 16.67 -20.45 -15.67
N ILE A 106 17.13 -19.21 -15.84
CA ILE A 106 16.72 -18.36 -16.96
C ILE A 106 17.82 -18.36 -18.04
N ASN A 107 17.46 -18.76 -19.26
CA ASN A 107 18.39 -18.74 -20.39
C ASN A 107 17.91 -17.84 -21.55
N ASP A 108 16.72 -17.25 -21.43
CA ASP A 108 16.16 -16.29 -22.37
C ASP A 108 16.50 -14.86 -21.94
N LYS A 109 17.19 -14.13 -22.83
CA LYS A 109 17.60 -12.74 -22.59
C LYS A 109 16.41 -11.78 -22.59
N GLU A 110 15.40 -11.98 -23.43
CA GLU A 110 14.24 -11.08 -23.48
C GLU A 110 13.44 -11.17 -22.17
N LEU A 111 13.21 -12.40 -21.70
CA LEU A 111 12.58 -12.63 -20.40
C LEU A 111 13.41 -12.04 -19.26
N PHE A 112 14.74 -12.15 -19.31
CA PHE A 112 15.62 -11.57 -18.30
C PHE A 112 15.51 -10.05 -18.26
N ASP A 113 15.53 -9.40 -19.42
CA ASP A 113 15.37 -7.95 -19.52
C ASP A 113 13.98 -7.51 -18.99
N GLU A 114 12.92 -8.27 -19.27
CA GLU A 114 11.58 -8.03 -18.70
C GLU A 114 11.57 -8.15 -17.17
N LEU A 115 12.18 -9.20 -16.62
CA LEU A 115 12.29 -9.38 -15.17
C LEU A 115 13.13 -8.28 -14.52
N CYS A 116 14.20 -7.80 -15.16
CA CYS A 116 15.00 -6.69 -14.67
C CYS A 116 14.17 -5.41 -14.50
N LEU A 117 13.21 -5.14 -15.39
CA LEU A 117 12.28 -4.01 -15.22
C LEU A 117 11.43 -4.17 -13.96
N LYS A 118 10.89 -5.39 -13.72
CA LYS A 118 10.12 -5.70 -12.50
C LYS A 118 10.98 -5.58 -11.24
N PHE A 119 12.21 -6.11 -11.25
CA PHE A 119 13.13 -6.00 -10.13
C PHE A 119 13.49 -4.54 -9.83
N ASN A 120 13.75 -3.72 -10.83
CA ASN A 120 14.03 -2.30 -10.61
C ASN A 120 12.86 -1.54 -9.99
N TRP A 121 11.63 -1.93 -10.33
CA TRP A 121 10.42 -1.30 -9.80
C TRP A 121 10.04 -1.78 -8.39
N PHE A 122 10.06 -3.10 -8.15
CA PHE A 122 9.66 -3.70 -6.87
C PHE A 122 10.82 -3.87 -5.88
N LEU A 123 12.08 -3.80 -6.31
CA LEU A 123 13.27 -3.87 -5.45
C LEU A 123 14.29 -2.80 -5.84
N PRO A 124 13.90 -1.51 -5.81
CA PRO A 124 14.80 -0.42 -6.21
C PRO A 124 16.08 -0.43 -5.36
N CYS A 125 17.21 -0.15 -6.00
CA CYS A 125 18.53 -0.18 -5.38
C CYS A 125 18.74 1.05 -4.50
N ASN A 126 18.18 1.03 -3.29
CA ASN A 126 18.34 2.08 -2.30
C ASN A 126 18.43 1.49 -0.88
N SER A 127 18.85 2.32 0.08
CA SER A 127 19.07 1.92 1.48
C SER A 127 17.80 1.45 2.22
N ASN A 128 16.63 1.60 1.61
CA ASN A 128 15.37 1.21 2.23
C ASN A 128 14.97 -0.23 1.90
N ILE A 129 15.67 -0.89 0.96
CA ILE A 129 15.43 -2.27 0.50
C ILE A 129 16.58 -3.17 0.96
N ASN A 130 16.27 -4.16 1.78
CA ASN A 130 17.16 -5.22 2.25
C ASN A 130 16.81 -6.54 1.56
N ALA A 131 17.14 -6.61 0.26
CA ALA A 131 16.98 -7.82 -0.52
C ALA A 131 18.10 -8.01 -1.55
N GLU A 132 18.30 -9.28 -1.90
CA GLU A 132 19.18 -9.78 -2.94
C GLU A 132 18.40 -10.76 -3.80
N VAL A 133 18.61 -10.70 -5.11
CA VAL A 133 18.04 -11.66 -6.06
C VAL A 133 19.16 -12.42 -6.74
N HIS A 134 19.21 -13.72 -6.53
CA HIS A 134 20.17 -14.62 -7.15
C HIS A 134 19.55 -15.24 -8.39
N ILE A 135 20.13 -14.95 -9.55
CA ILE A 135 19.71 -15.45 -10.85
C ILE A 135 20.75 -16.44 -11.34
N TYR A 136 20.27 -17.57 -11.85
CA TYR A 136 21.10 -18.62 -12.41
C TYR A 136 20.88 -18.68 -13.91
N SER A 137 21.95 -18.61 -14.71
CA SER A 137 21.89 -18.57 -16.17
C SER A 137 23.18 -19.08 -16.81
N ASP A 138 23.08 -19.81 -17.93
CA ASP A 138 24.26 -20.16 -18.76
C ASP A 138 24.50 -19.14 -19.89
N SER A 139 23.48 -18.34 -20.23
CA SER A 139 23.49 -17.45 -21.38
C SER A 139 23.68 -15.97 -21.02
N ILE A 140 23.67 -15.65 -19.73
CA ILE A 140 23.85 -14.29 -19.21
C ILE A 140 25.18 -14.22 -18.46
N GLU A 141 25.95 -13.17 -18.73
CA GLU A 141 27.25 -12.97 -18.10
C GLU A 141 27.12 -12.82 -16.58
N GLU A 142 28.03 -13.45 -15.83
CA GLU A 142 28.10 -13.28 -14.38
C GLU A 142 28.36 -11.83 -14.01
N GLY A 143 27.69 -11.37 -12.97
CA GLY A 143 27.82 -9.98 -12.56
C GLY A 143 26.80 -9.57 -11.51
N ILE A 144 26.82 -8.28 -11.21
CA ILE A 144 25.92 -7.66 -10.25
C ILE A 144 25.24 -6.48 -10.93
N ILE A 145 23.90 -6.49 -10.97
CA ILE A 145 23.07 -5.40 -11.48
C ILE A 145 22.20 -4.91 -10.34
N GLY A 146 22.68 -3.89 -9.64
CA GLY A 146 21.96 -3.38 -8.47
C GLY A 146 21.90 -4.42 -7.34
N ASN A 147 20.69 -4.86 -6.98
CA ASN A 147 20.45 -5.92 -5.99
C ASN A 147 20.40 -7.34 -6.61
N ILE A 148 20.67 -7.47 -7.90
CA ILE A 148 20.61 -8.73 -8.66
C ILE A 148 22.02 -9.30 -8.82
N TYR A 149 22.21 -10.56 -8.45
CA TYR A 149 23.44 -11.31 -8.55
C TYR A 149 23.24 -12.44 -9.56
N ILE A 150 24.06 -12.46 -10.62
CA ILE A 150 23.96 -13.42 -11.71
C ILE A 150 25.08 -14.44 -11.58
N HIS A 151 24.72 -15.72 -11.54
CA HIS A 151 25.61 -16.85 -11.34
C HIS A 151 25.52 -17.81 -12.52
N ASN A 152 26.66 -18.37 -12.96
CA ASN A 152 26.70 -19.39 -14.03
C ASN A 152 26.58 -20.83 -13.52
N LYS A 153 26.64 -21.04 -12.20
CA LYS A 153 26.53 -22.37 -11.58
C LYS A 153 25.11 -22.64 -11.11
N ASN A 154 24.61 -23.85 -11.31
CA ASN A 154 23.29 -24.22 -10.79
C ASN A 154 23.22 -24.10 -9.26
N ILE A 155 22.04 -23.72 -8.77
CA ILE A 155 21.74 -23.73 -7.34
C ILE A 155 21.37 -25.15 -6.89
N GLU A 156 21.94 -25.59 -5.78
CA GLU A 156 21.39 -26.73 -5.05
C GLU A 156 20.11 -26.29 -4.33
N LEU A 157 19.00 -26.98 -4.63
CA LEU A 157 17.70 -26.63 -4.04
C LEU A 157 17.71 -26.89 -2.52
N ASN A 158 17.19 -25.93 -1.75
CA ASN A 158 17.21 -25.97 -0.30
C ASN A 158 15.92 -25.36 0.27
N ASN A 159 15.33 -26.04 1.27
CA ASN A 159 14.07 -25.62 1.89
C ASN A 159 14.15 -24.31 2.71
N SER A 160 15.36 -23.87 3.06
CA SER A 160 15.59 -22.60 3.76
C SER A 160 15.54 -21.38 2.84
N PHE A 161 15.64 -21.59 1.53
CA PHE A 161 15.64 -20.51 0.54
C PHE A 161 14.23 -20.01 0.21
N LYS A 162 14.17 -18.74 -0.21
CA LYS A 162 12.99 -18.13 -0.81
C LYS A 162 13.13 -18.20 -2.33
N TYR A 163 12.15 -18.74 -3.03
CA TYR A 163 12.19 -18.90 -4.48
C TYR A 163 11.20 -17.98 -5.19
N LEU A 164 11.67 -17.30 -6.23
CA LEU A 164 10.85 -16.57 -7.19
C LEU A 164 10.60 -17.47 -8.38
N VAL A 165 9.37 -17.97 -8.51
CA VAL A 165 9.00 -18.97 -9.52
C VAL A 165 8.40 -18.25 -10.73
N TRP A 166 9.18 -18.11 -11.80
CA TRP A 166 8.73 -17.43 -13.04
C TRP A 166 8.07 -18.38 -14.05
N ASP A 167 8.26 -19.68 -13.88
CA ASP A 167 7.60 -20.74 -14.65
C ASP A 167 7.00 -21.76 -13.67
N VAL A 168 5.67 -21.70 -13.54
CA VAL A 168 4.93 -22.56 -12.60
C VAL A 168 4.91 -24.03 -13.03
N GLU A 169 5.18 -24.34 -14.29
CA GLU A 169 5.19 -25.73 -14.77
C GLU A 169 6.34 -26.53 -14.15
N GLN A 170 7.41 -25.86 -13.73
CA GLN A 170 8.60 -26.47 -13.13
C GLN A 170 8.57 -26.50 -11.59
N ILE A 171 7.46 -26.11 -10.96
CA ILE A 171 7.38 -25.89 -9.50
C ILE A 171 7.42 -27.20 -8.67
N SER A 172 7.15 -28.36 -9.28
CA SER A 172 6.97 -29.64 -8.57
C SER A 172 8.14 -29.97 -7.63
N GLN A 173 9.38 -29.78 -8.09
CA GLN A 173 10.60 -30.03 -7.30
C GLN A 173 10.68 -29.17 -6.03
N LEU A 174 10.17 -27.94 -6.07
CA LEU A 174 10.17 -27.03 -4.92
C LEU A 174 9.06 -27.34 -3.93
N THR A 175 7.92 -27.83 -4.41
CA THR A 175 6.79 -28.17 -3.54
C THR A 175 7.09 -29.35 -2.61
N GLU A 176 7.87 -30.33 -3.08
CA GLU A 176 8.32 -31.47 -2.29
C GLU A 176 9.24 -31.05 -1.12
N LEU A 177 10.06 -30.02 -1.36
CA LEU A 177 10.99 -29.47 -0.38
C LEU A 177 10.34 -28.55 0.66
N LYS A 178 9.05 -28.19 0.48
CA LYS A 178 8.31 -27.23 1.33
C LYS A 178 8.99 -25.85 1.43
N CYS A 179 9.60 -25.38 0.34
CA CYS A 179 10.25 -24.07 0.29
C CYS A 179 9.26 -22.91 0.42
N LYS A 180 9.76 -21.69 0.70
CA LYS A 180 8.96 -20.46 0.59
C LYS A 180 8.91 -20.00 -0.87
N LEU A 181 7.71 -19.94 -1.45
CA LEU A 181 7.51 -19.66 -2.87
C LEU A 181 6.81 -18.31 -3.09
N TYR A 182 7.28 -17.59 -4.11
CA TYR A 182 6.69 -16.37 -4.65
C TYR A 182 6.50 -16.61 -6.14
N ILE A 183 5.26 -16.82 -6.57
CA ILE A 183 4.98 -17.14 -7.98
C ILE A 183 4.91 -15.82 -8.74
N ILE A 184 5.87 -15.59 -9.63
CA ILE A 184 5.99 -14.39 -10.47
C ILE A 184 5.72 -14.69 -11.95
N ASP A 185 5.20 -15.88 -12.25
CA ASP A 185 4.70 -16.27 -13.57
C ASP A 185 3.44 -15.46 -13.93
N LYS A 186 3.59 -14.57 -14.91
CA LYS A 186 2.53 -13.65 -15.36
C LYS A 186 1.33 -14.34 -16.04
N ASN A 187 1.46 -15.63 -16.38
CA ASN A 187 0.41 -16.42 -17.05
C ASN A 187 -0.36 -17.33 -16.07
N TYR A 188 0.09 -17.50 -14.83
CA TYR A 188 -0.44 -18.54 -13.94
C TYR A 188 -1.90 -18.31 -13.49
N LYS A 189 -2.13 -17.31 -12.64
CA LYS A 189 -3.44 -17.00 -12.05
C LYS A 189 -3.57 -15.51 -11.83
N LYS A 190 -4.82 -15.02 -11.86
CA LYS A 190 -5.13 -13.62 -11.61
C LYS A 190 -4.52 -13.18 -10.28
N ASP A 191 -3.87 -12.02 -10.30
CA ASP A 191 -3.27 -11.33 -9.15
C ASP A 191 -2.10 -12.05 -8.46
N VAL A 192 -1.83 -13.33 -8.75
CA VAL A 192 -0.81 -14.11 -8.03
C VAL A 192 0.59 -13.54 -8.24
N ASP A 193 0.91 -13.13 -9.46
CA ASP A 193 2.20 -12.54 -9.80
C ASP A 193 2.42 -11.20 -9.07
N ILE A 194 1.50 -10.26 -9.21
CA ILE A 194 1.60 -8.92 -8.64
C ILE A 194 1.56 -8.96 -7.11
N LEU A 195 0.75 -9.84 -6.51
CA LEU A 195 0.73 -10.02 -5.07
C LEU A 195 2.03 -10.64 -4.56
N SER A 196 2.67 -11.54 -5.32
CA SER A 196 3.99 -12.08 -4.98
C SER A 196 5.07 -11.00 -5.04
N TRP A 197 5.06 -10.15 -6.06
CA TRP A 197 5.94 -8.97 -6.15
C TRP A 197 5.75 -8.01 -4.98
N MET A 198 4.50 -7.67 -4.65
CA MET A 198 4.19 -6.76 -3.54
C MET A 198 4.57 -7.35 -2.18
N LYS A 199 4.35 -8.66 -1.98
CA LYS A 199 4.76 -9.34 -0.76
C LYS A 199 6.28 -9.34 -0.61
N MET A 200 7.01 -9.67 -1.69
CA MET A 200 8.47 -9.64 -1.72
C MET A 200 8.99 -8.22 -1.42
N PHE A 201 8.47 -7.20 -2.10
CA PHE A 201 8.79 -5.80 -1.84
C PHE A 201 8.57 -5.45 -0.37
N TYR A 202 7.39 -5.74 0.17
CA TYR A 202 7.06 -5.42 1.56
C TYR A 202 7.96 -6.13 2.57
N GLU A 203 8.32 -7.39 2.34
CA GLU A 203 9.27 -8.12 3.18
C GLU A 203 10.69 -7.52 3.12
N SER A 204 11.05 -6.95 1.97
CA SER A 204 12.36 -6.34 1.72
C SER A 204 12.49 -4.93 2.30
N LEU A 205 11.37 -4.28 2.63
CA LEU A 205 11.40 -2.93 3.20
C LEU A 205 11.94 -2.92 4.63
N SER A 206 12.89 -2.01 4.85
CA SER A 206 13.35 -1.67 6.20
C SER A 206 12.22 -1.23 7.10
N ILE A 207 12.25 -1.67 8.36
CA ILE A 207 11.20 -1.33 9.32
C ILE A 207 11.14 0.19 9.54
N LYS A 208 12.29 0.88 9.47
CA LYS A 208 12.37 2.35 9.52
C LYS A 208 11.53 3.01 8.44
N SER A 209 11.60 2.49 7.21
CA SER A 209 10.85 3.04 6.09
C SER A 209 9.35 2.80 6.25
N LYS A 210 8.96 1.59 6.65
CA LYS A 210 7.55 1.27 6.96
C LYS A 210 6.99 2.21 8.01
N PHE A 211 7.71 2.37 9.12
CA PHE A 211 7.33 3.26 10.21
C PHE A 211 7.19 4.71 9.74
N ASN A 212 8.21 5.25 9.05
CA ASN A 212 8.20 6.63 8.60
C ASN A 212 7.01 6.94 7.67
N ILE A 213 6.80 6.08 6.67
CA ILE A 213 5.72 6.27 5.68
C ILE A 213 4.34 6.14 6.36
N LYS A 214 4.21 5.24 7.32
CA LYS A 214 2.97 5.08 8.09
C LYS A 214 2.65 6.31 8.96
N GLU A 215 3.63 6.83 9.69
CA GLU A 215 3.44 8.04 10.51
C GLU A 215 3.05 9.24 9.64
N HIS A 216 3.72 9.43 8.50
CA HIS A 216 3.34 10.46 7.52
C HIS A 216 1.93 10.24 6.96
N SER A 217 1.52 8.99 6.71
CA SER A 217 0.17 8.68 6.24
C SER A 217 -0.90 9.08 7.25
N ILE A 218 -0.68 8.78 8.54
CA ILE A 218 -1.58 9.17 9.64
C ILE A 218 -1.63 10.69 9.77
N GLU A 219 -0.48 11.37 9.73
CA GLU A 219 -0.42 12.83 9.80
C GLU A 219 -1.14 13.49 8.62
N ASN A 220 -0.89 13.03 7.40
CA ASN A 220 -1.55 13.52 6.20
C ASN A 220 -3.07 13.31 6.28
N PHE A 221 -3.53 12.16 6.76
CA PHE A 221 -4.96 11.89 6.94
C PHE A 221 -5.60 12.78 8.02
N ARG A 222 -4.90 13.05 9.13
CA ARG A 222 -5.35 14.02 10.14
C ARG A 222 -5.44 15.43 9.55
N ASN A 223 -4.46 15.85 8.74
CA ASN A 223 -4.47 17.15 8.07
C ASN A 223 -5.61 17.26 7.04
N LEU A 224 -5.89 16.19 6.31
CA LEU A 224 -7.04 16.07 5.42
C LEU A 224 -8.35 16.25 6.20
N SER A 225 -8.50 15.53 7.32
CA SER A 225 -9.73 15.42 8.12
C SER A 225 -9.96 16.58 9.10
N ARG A 226 -8.99 17.48 9.27
CA ARG A 226 -9.12 18.68 10.14
C ARG A 226 -10.03 19.77 9.55
N LYS A 227 -10.36 19.68 8.27
CA LYS A 227 -11.20 20.69 7.62
C LYS A 227 -12.67 20.37 7.89
N ASP A 228 -13.46 21.42 8.10
CA ASP A 228 -14.91 21.32 8.27
C ASP A 228 -15.58 21.24 6.89
N TYR A 229 -15.66 20.03 6.35
CA TYR A 229 -16.29 19.78 5.06
C TYR A 229 -17.82 19.75 5.20
N LYS A 230 -18.54 20.40 4.28
CA LYS A 230 -20.01 20.42 4.31
C LYS A 230 -20.62 19.13 3.78
N GLU A 231 -20.12 18.67 2.64
CA GLU A 231 -20.56 17.48 1.95
C GLU A 231 -19.41 16.87 1.14
N SER A 232 -19.54 15.59 0.81
CA SER A 232 -18.59 14.89 -0.04
C SER A 232 -19.12 14.74 -1.45
N TRP A 233 -18.25 14.88 -2.44
CA TRP A 233 -18.49 14.54 -3.83
C TRP A 233 -17.52 13.44 -4.26
N ILE A 234 -18.07 12.33 -4.73
CA ILE A 234 -17.33 11.22 -5.32
C ILE A 234 -17.47 11.29 -6.83
N PHE A 235 -16.34 11.32 -7.52
CA PHE A 235 -16.25 11.29 -8.97
C PHE A 235 -15.62 9.98 -9.41
N THR A 236 -16.33 9.28 -10.28
CA THR A 236 -15.90 8.01 -10.85
C THR A 236 -15.85 8.08 -12.38
N THR A 237 -15.28 7.06 -13.01
CA THR A 237 -14.84 7.17 -14.41
C THR A 237 -15.91 6.91 -15.46
N GLY A 238 -17.16 6.63 -15.10
CA GLY A 238 -18.19 6.25 -16.08
C GLY A 238 -18.61 7.41 -16.99
N PRO A 239 -19.30 7.12 -18.11
CA PRO A 239 -19.67 8.11 -19.12
C PRO A 239 -20.37 9.37 -18.59
N SER A 240 -21.24 9.23 -17.59
CA SER A 240 -21.98 10.35 -17.02
C SER A 240 -21.09 11.32 -16.23
N LEU A 241 -19.81 10.99 -16.00
CA LEU A 241 -18.82 11.94 -15.50
C LEU A 241 -18.77 13.19 -16.37
N GLY A 242 -18.98 13.09 -17.68
CA GLY A 242 -18.99 14.25 -18.60
C GLY A 242 -19.98 15.36 -18.24
N ARG A 243 -20.91 15.10 -17.32
CA ARG A 243 -21.87 16.08 -16.78
C ARG A 243 -21.32 16.86 -15.57
N TYR A 244 -20.06 16.70 -15.19
CA TYR A 244 -19.48 17.35 -14.01
C TYR A 244 -19.67 18.88 -14.02
N LYS A 245 -19.65 19.52 -15.20
CA LYS A 245 -19.84 20.98 -15.31
C LYS A 245 -21.27 21.47 -15.03
N GLU A 246 -22.24 20.56 -14.93
CA GLU A 246 -23.64 20.90 -14.64
C GLU A 246 -23.91 21.13 -13.15
N PHE A 247 -22.93 20.84 -12.28
CA PHE A 247 -23.10 20.91 -10.84
C PHE A 247 -22.22 22.01 -10.23
N ASP A 248 -22.76 22.70 -9.23
CA ASP A 248 -22.00 23.68 -8.45
C ASP A 248 -21.31 23.01 -7.26
N TYR A 249 -20.00 23.23 -7.16
CA TYR A 249 -19.17 22.67 -6.10
C TYR A 249 -18.69 23.76 -5.14
N ASN A 250 -18.94 23.62 -3.85
CA ASN A 250 -18.39 24.56 -2.88
C ASN A 250 -16.89 24.32 -2.69
N LYS A 251 -16.19 25.38 -2.27
CA LYS A 251 -14.77 25.30 -1.90
C LYS A 251 -14.51 24.43 -0.67
N ASN A 252 -15.50 24.31 0.21
CA ASN A 252 -15.42 23.54 1.46
C ASN A 252 -16.08 22.16 1.32
N ASP A 253 -16.29 21.67 0.11
CA ASP A 253 -16.74 20.29 -0.09
C ASP A 253 -15.52 19.36 -0.13
N PHE A 254 -15.69 18.14 0.39
CA PHE A 254 -14.69 17.09 0.26
C PHE A 254 -14.83 16.41 -1.09
N LYS A 255 -13.90 16.66 -2.01
CA LYS A 255 -14.01 16.18 -3.40
C LYS A 255 -13.02 15.04 -3.64
N LEU A 256 -13.54 13.85 -3.87
CA LEU A 256 -12.78 12.61 -3.99
C LEU A 256 -12.92 12.04 -5.41
N ILE A 257 -11.80 11.87 -6.10
CA ILE A 257 -11.75 11.28 -7.45
C ILE A 257 -11.15 9.88 -7.40
N CYS A 258 -11.26 9.09 -8.48
CA CYS A 258 -10.56 7.81 -8.60
C CYS A 258 -9.74 7.67 -9.89
N ASN A 259 -8.72 6.80 -9.83
CA ASN A 259 -8.02 6.23 -10.99
C ASN A 259 -7.51 7.28 -12.00
N ASN A 260 -8.03 7.26 -13.23
CA ASN A 260 -7.55 8.06 -14.36
C ASN A 260 -8.09 9.50 -14.40
N ILE A 261 -9.03 9.88 -13.51
CA ILE A 261 -9.54 11.27 -13.48
C ILE A 261 -8.41 12.28 -13.22
N ILE A 262 -7.36 11.87 -12.50
CA ILE A 262 -6.16 12.69 -12.26
C ILE A 262 -5.42 13.10 -13.53
N LEU A 263 -5.69 12.45 -14.67
CA LEU A 263 -5.03 12.75 -15.93
C LEU A 263 -5.70 13.92 -16.68
N ASP A 264 -6.93 14.28 -16.31
CA ASP A 264 -7.73 15.33 -16.94
C ASP A 264 -7.51 16.69 -16.27
N ASP A 265 -6.59 17.47 -16.82
CA ASP A 265 -6.29 18.82 -16.33
C ASP A 265 -7.51 19.76 -16.38
N GLU A 266 -8.44 19.60 -17.32
CA GLU A 266 -9.64 20.44 -17.40
C GLU A 266 -10.57 20.16 -16.21
N PHE A 267 -10.82 18.89 -15.94
CA PHE A 267 -11.58 18.46 -14.77
C PHE A 267 -10.93 18.97 -13.47
N LEU A 268 -9.61 18.80 -13.31
CA LEU A 268 -8.90 19.22 -12.11
C LEU A 268 -9.00 20.73 -11.85
N ASN A 269 -8.92 21.54 -12.91
CA ASN A 269 -9.05 23.00 -12.84
C ASN A 269 -10.49 23.46 -12.57
N HIS A 270 -11.50 22.66 -12.90
CA HIS A 270 -12.90 23.00 -12.65
C HIS A 270 -13.34 22.57 -11.25
N VAL A 271 -13.06 21.31 -10.89
CA VAL A 271 -13.59 20.69 -9.66
C VAL A 271 -12.72 21.01 -8.44
N TYR A 272 -11.42 21.20 -8.61
CA TYR A 272 -10.43 21.30 -7.52
C TYR A 272 -10.55 20.16 -6.50
N PRO A 273 -10.23 18.90 -6.90
CA PRO A 273 -10.32 17.75 -6.01
C PRO A 273 -9.47 17.92 -4.74
N THR A 274 -9.95 17.33 -3.64
CA THR A 274 -9.21 17.27 -2.38
C THR A 274 -8.28 16.07 -2.33
N ALA A 275 -8.77 14.93 -2.83
CA ALA A 275 -8.04 13.68 -2.82
C ALA A 275 -8.37 12.80 -4.02
N ILE A 276 -7.47 11.87 -4.34
CA ILE A 276 -7.67 10.75 -5.25
C ILE A 276 -7.54 9.43 -4.51
N THR A 277 -8.34 8.43 -4.89
CA THR A 277 -8.15 7.04 -4.48
C THR A 277 -7.67 6.15 -5.62
N ILE A 278 -6.74 5.24 -5.30
CA ILE A 278 -6.18 4.26 -6.26
C ILE A 278 -5.92 2.94 -5.52
N ALA A 279 -6.30 1.80 -6.10
CA ALA A 279 -6.07 0.48 -5.49
C ALA A 279 -5.59 -0.61 -6.46
N ASP A 280 -5.68 -0.40 -7.79
CA ASP A 280 -5.27 -1.41 -8.77
C ASP A 280 -3.77 -1.30 -9.07
N ILE A 281 -2.99 -2.21 -8.47
CA ILE A 281 -1.53 -2.22 -8.59
C ILE A 281 -1.09 -2.63 -10.00
N ALA A 282 -1.68 -3.69 -10.54
CA ALA A 282 -1.29 -4.23 -11.85
C ALA A 282 -1.48 -3.20 -12.95
N VAL A 283 -2.52 -2.38 -12.86
CA VAL A 283 -2.80 -1.30 -13.81
C VAL A 283 -1.93 -0.07 -13.55
N PHE A 284 -2.03 0.55 -12.37
CA PHE A 284 -1.50 1.90 -12.15
C PHE A 284 -0.05 1.92 -11.64
N PHE A 285 0.39 0.84 -11.00
CA PHE A 285 1.69 0.73 -10.35
C PHE A 285 2.51 -0.43 -10.92
N SER A 286 2.47 -0.60 -12.24
CA SER A 286 3.27 -1.57 -13.00
C SER A 286 4.55 -0.96 -13.59
N GLU A 287 5.55 -1.79 -13.86
CA GLU A 287 6.81 -1.41 -14.53
C GLU A 287 6.65 -1.09 -16.02
N CYS A 288 5.49 -1.37 -16.61
CA CYS A 288 5.25 -1.17 -18.04
C CYS A 288 5.11 0.31 -18.43
N GLU A 289 5.17 0.59 -19.73
CA GLU A 289 5.08 1.94 -20.29
C GLU A 289 3.83 2.71 -19.81
N TYR A 290 2.66 2.07 -19.79
CA TYR A 290 1.44 2.70 -19.26
C TYR A 290 1.63 3.11 -17.80
N GLY A 291 2.10 2.19 -16.96
CA GLY A 291 2.28 2.43 -15.53
C GLY A 291 3.26 3.57 -15.26
N ILE A 292 4.36 3.62 -16.01
CA ILE A 292 5.35 4.70 -15.94
C ILE A 292 4.71 6.05 -16.28
N ASN A 293 4.02 6.14 -17.42
CA ASN A 293 3.38 7.38 -17.88
C ASN A 293 2.30 7.85 -16.90
N TYR A 294 1.47 6.92 -16.41
CA TYR A 294 0.45 7.21 -15.40
C TYR A 294 1.06 7.79 -14.12
N ARG A 295 2.09 7.13 -13.56
CA ARG A 295 2.72 7.58 -12.30
C ARG A 295 3.39 8.94 -12.42
N ASN A 296 4.07 9.21 -13.53
CA ASN A 296 4.68 10.52 -13.75
C ASN A 296 3.62 11.63 -13.72
N LYS A 297 2.52 11.45 -14.46
CA LYS A 297 1.43 12.43 -14.49
C LYS A 297 0.70 12.54 -13.15
N LEU A 298 0.48 11.40 -12.46
CA LEU A 298 -0.07 11.37 -11.11
C LEU A 298 0.79 12.23 -10.18
N TYR A 299 2.10 11.98 -10.09
CA TYR A 299 3.00 12.68 -9.16
C TYR A 299 3.04 14.18 -9.43
N ASP A 300 3.14 14.58 -10.69
CA ASP A 300 3.10 15.99 -11.09
C ASP A 300 1.81 16.65 -10.63
N ASN A 301 0.67 15.99 -10.82
CA ASN A 301 -0.65 16.54 -10.50
C ASN A 301 -0.94 16.54 -8.98
N LEU A 302 -0.43 15.57 -8.21
CA LEU A 302 -0.52 15.61 -6.75
C LEU A 302 0.13 16.89 -6.19
N VAL A 303 1.34 17.21 -6.68
CA VAL A 303 2.08 18.40 -6.24
C VAL A 303 1.44 19.69 -6.77
N LYS A 304 1.17 19.75 -8.08
CA LYS A 304 0.62 20.93 -8.77
C LYS A 304 -0.71 21.38 -8.17
N TYR A 305 -1.63 20.43 -7.97
CA TYR A 305 -2.99 20.71 -7.48
C TYR A 305 -3.15 20.51 -5.97
N LYS A 306 -2.09 20.08 -5.26
CA LYS A 306 -2.08 19.79 -3.82
C LYS A 306 -3.16 18.77 -3.42
N ILE A 307 -3.27 17.71 -4.21
CA ILE A 307 -4.24 16.62 -4.03
C ILE A 307 -3.58 15.55 -3.16
N TYR A 308 -4.31 15.02 -2.18
CA TYR A 308 -3.85 13.83 -1.44
C TYR A 308 -4.13 12.55 -2.24
N CYS A 309 -3.18 11.62 -2.27
CA CYS A 309 -3.34 10.28 -2.85
C CYS A 309 -3.56 9.26 -1.74
N ILE A 310 -4.78 8.71 -1.69
CA ILE A 310 -5.19 7.73 -0.69
C ILE A 310 -5.19 6.35 -1.33
N VAL A 311 -4.35 5.45 -0.79
CA VAL A 311 -4.14 4.10 -1.33
C VAL A 311 -4.08 3.09 -0.19
N PRO A 312 -4.27 1.78 -0.44
CA PRO A 312 -3.92 0.77 0.53
C PRO A 312 -2.46 0.91 0.98
N GLU A 313 -2.17 0.67 2.26
CA GLU A 313 -0.88 0.92 2.89
C GLU A 313 0.33 0.36 2.11
N HIS A 314 0.21 -0.86 1.58
CA HIS A 314 1.27 -1.49 0.81
C HIS A 314 1.62 -0.76 -0.50
N ILE A 315 0.64 -0.11 -1.14
CA ILE A 315 0.87 0.74 -2.32
C ILE A 315 1.58 2.03 -1.92
N ALA A 316 1.21 2.64 -0.79
CA ALA A 316 1.86 3.85 -0.30
C ALA A 316 3.36 3.64 -0.09
N TYR A 317 3.74 2.48 0.45
CA TYR A 317 5.14 2.10 0.55
C TYR A 317 5.84 2.07 -0.82
N LEU A 318 5.24 1.41 -1.82
CA LEU A 318 5.83 1.31 -3.16
C LEU A 318 6.02 2.69 -3.80
N MET A 319 5.01 3.56 -3.68
CA MET A 319 5.03 4.91 -4.21
C MET A 319 6.13 5.76 -3.59
N VAL A 320 6.19 5.82 -2.25
CA VAL A 320 7.10 6.72 -1.54
C VAL A 320 8.55 6.24 -1.62
N ILE A 321 8.77 4.91 -1.69
CA ILE A 321 10.13 4.37 -1.85
C ILE A 321 10.71 4.66 -3.22
N ASN A 322 9.88 4.59 -4.27
CA ASN A 322 10.31 4.93 -5.63
C ASN A 322 10.35 6.44 -5.87
N ASN A 323 9.56 7.23 -5.13
CA ASN A 323 9.58 8.69 -5.20
C ASN A 323 9.36 9.33 -3.81
N PRO A 324 10.43 9.57 -3.04
CA PRO A 324 10.28 10.14 -1.69
C PRO A 324 9.70 11.55 -1.64
N SER A 325 9.74 12.31 -2.75
CA SER A 325 9.29 13.70 -2.79
C SER A 325 7.79 13.88 -2.57
N ILE A 326 6.99 12.84 -2.80
CA ILE A 326 5.53 12.89 -2.67
C ILE A 326 5.01 12.48 -1.30
N ILE A 327 5.87 12.18 -0.32
CA ILE A 327 5.47 11.64 1.00
C ILE A 327 4.41 12.49 1.72
N ASN A 328 4.42 13.81 1.53
CA ASN A 328 3.46 14.74 2.15
C ASN A 328 2.08 14.75 1.45
N TYR A 329 1.93 14.02 0.35
CA TYR A 329 0.69 13.90 -0.41
C TYR A 329 0.13 12.47 -0.35
N VAL A 330 0.87 11.48 0.14
CA VAL A 330 0.44 10.08 0.16
C VAL A 330 -0.16 9.71 1.52
N ILE A 331 -1.31 9.04 1.48
CA ILE A 331 -1.99 8.46 2.65
C ILE A 331 -2.14 6.96 2.39
N GLY A 332 -1.28 6.16 3.04
CA GLY A 332 -1.44 4.71 3.11
C GLY A 332 -2.42 4.30 4.18
N VAL A 333 -3.54 3.70 3.78
CA VAL A 333 -4.57 3.21 4.71
C VAL A 333 -4.40 1.71 4.97
N PRO A 334 -4.21 1.28 6.23
CA PRO A 334 -4.08 -0.14 6.57
C PRO A 334 -5.27 -0.97 6.12
N VAL A 335 -5.02 -2.19 5.67
CA VAL A 335 -6.08 -3.16 5.35
C VAL A 335 -6.25 -4.11 6.53
N LYS A 336 -7.46 -4.20 7.08
CA LYS A 336 -7.82 -5.21 8.10
C LYS A 336 -8.76 -6.25 7.50
N ASN A 337 -8.49 -7.52 7.77
CA ASN A 337 -9.32 -8.62 7.31
C ASN A 337 -10.60 -8.76 8.16
N GLU A 338 -11.49 -7.79 8.02
CA GLU A 338 -12.81 -7.75 8.68
C GLU A 338 -13.90 -7.96 7.63
N GLN A 339 -15.00 -8.61 8.05
CA GLN A 339 -16.13 -8.89 7.16
C GLN A 339 -17.12 -7.73 7.05
N ILE A 340 -17.05 -6.77 7.97
CA ILE A 340 -17.98 -5.64 8.07
C ILE A 340 -17.28 -4.40 7.50
N PRO A 341 -17.93 -3.59 6.64
CA PRO A 341 -17.35 -2.36 6.15
C PRO A 341 -16.95 -1.42 7.30
N ASN A 342 -15.96 -0.57 7.05
CA ASN A 342 -15.55 0.46 8.00
C ASN A 342 -15.86 1.86 7.44
N ILE A 343 -16.18 2.82 8.31
CA ILE A 343 -16.16 4.25 7.99
C ILE A 343 -14.78 4.77 8.40
N VAL A 344 -14.01 5.30 7.45
CA VAL A 344 -12.62 5.68 7.70
C VAL A 344 -12.54 7.07 8.29
N ASP A 345 -12.30 7.16 9.59
CA ASP A 345 -12.12 8.41 10.32
C ASP A 345 -10.82 8.39 11.16
N ASN A 346 -10.60 9.43 11.97
CA ASN A 346 -9.38 9.55 12.79
C ASN A 346 -9.26 8.46 13.87
N ASN A 347 -10.37 7.84 14.28
CA ASN A 347 -10.41 6.78 15.29
C ASN A 347 -10.38 5.38 14.63
N ASN A 348 -10.89 5.27 13.40
CA ASN A 348 -11.03 4.03 12.64
C ASN A 348 -10.25 4.12 11.32
N PHE A 349 -8.94 4.37 11.40
CA PHE A 349 -8.06 4.54 10.24
C PHE A 349 -7.62 3.19 9.63
N TYR A 350 -8.54 2.50 8.98
CA TYR A 350 -8.29 1.27 8.21
C TYR A 350 -9.39 1.02 7.17
N ILE A 351 -9.13 0.16 6.19
CA ILE A 351 -10.11 -0.28 5.20
C ILE A 351 -10.28 -1.80 5.27
N THR A 352 -11.40 -2.30 4.76
CA THR A 352 -11.69 -3.73 4.66
C THR A 352 -11.57 -4.21 3.22
N PRO A 353 -11.04 -5.43 2.96
CA PRO A 353 -10.92 -5.97 1.62
C PRO A 353 -12.25 -5.95 0.86
N ALA A 354 -12.20 -5.44 -0.38
CA ALA A 354 -13.28 -5.52 -1.36
C ALA A 354 -12.67 -5.49 -2.77
N ASP A 355 -13.42 -5.96 -3.76
CA ASP A 355 -12.90 -6.18 -5.11
C ASP A 355 -12.87 -4.90 -5.99
N ASN A 356 -13.43 -3.78 -5.50
CA ASN A 356 -13.58 -2.55 -6.26
C ASN A 356 -13.17 -1.30 -5.46
N ILE A 357 -12.54 -0.33 -6.14
CA ILE A 357 -12.08 0.93 -5.54
C ILE A 357 -13.22 1.70 -4.82
N ALA A 358 -14.43 1.62 -5.35
CA ALA A 358 -15.58 2.32 -4.80
C ALA A 358 -15.92 1.84 -3.39
N THR A 359 -15.94 0.52 -3.20
CA THR A 359 -16.31 -0.12 -1.93
C THR A 359 -15.15 -0.20 -0.94
N ILE A 360 -13.90 -0.29 -1.42
CA ILE A 360 -12.71 -0.35 -0.55
C ILE A 360 -12.26 1.02 -0.05
N LEU A 361 -12.37 2.09 -0.85
CA LEU A 361 -11.80 3.40 -0.53
C LEU A 361 -12.78 4.56 -0.70
N LEU A 362 -13.47 4.71 -1.85
CA LEU A 362 -14.25 5.92 -2.11
C LEU A 362 -15.36 6.14 -1.08
N MET A 363 -16.26 5.16 -0.91
CA MET A 363 -17.36 5.29 0.05
C MET A 363 -16.85 5.34 1.50
N PRO A 364 -15.97 4.42 1.95
CA PRO A 364 -15.46 4.45 3.32
C PRO A 364 -14.80 5.77 3.73
N ILE A 365 -13.98 6.36 2.83
CA ILE A 365 -13.29 7.63 3.09
C ILE A 365 -14.29 8.79 3.10
N ALA A 366 -15.12 8.94 2.07
CA ALA A 366 -16.07 10.05 2.00
C ALA A 366 -17.06 10.05 3.20
N SER A 367 -17.49 8.84 3.62
CA SER A 367 -18.39 8.67 4.76
C SER A 367 -17.76 9.09 6.08
N GLY A 368 -16.44 9.01 6.21
CA GLY A 368 -15.72 9.47 7.40
C GLY A 368 -15.49 10.97 7.44
N GLN A 369 -15.67 11.68 6.32
CA GLN A 369 -15.48 13.12 6.24
C GLN A 369 -16.78 13.90 6.42
N THR A 370 -17.91 13.39 5.93
CA THR A 370 -19.19 14.12 5.92
C THR A 370 -20.39 13.20 6.02
N ASP A 371 -21.56 13.74 6.35
CA ASP A 371 -22.81 12.97 6.42
C ASP A 371 -23.57 12.90 5.09
N THR A 372 -23.33 13.81 4.15
CA THR A 372 -23.95 13.78 2.81
C THR A 372 -22.89 13.51 1.75
N ILE A 373 -23.10 12.47 0.94
CA ILE A 373 -22.19 12.00 -0.09
C ILE A 373 -22.91 11.98 -1.43
N LYS A 374 -22.43 12.76 -2.38
CA LYS A 374 -22.98 12.87 -3.74
C LYS A 374 -22.07 12.15 -4.72
N LEU A 375 -22.64 11.41 -5.67
CA LEU A 375 -21.91 10.55 -6.61
C LEU A 375 -22.15 10.98 -8.06
N ILE A 376 -21.08 11.06 -8.85
CA ILE A 376 -21.10 11.30 -10.29
C ILE A 376 -20.28 10.22 -11.02
N GLY A 377 -20.78 9.77 -12.17
CA GLY A 377 -20.05 8.90 -13.09
C GLY A 377 -20.09 7.41 -12.74
N MET A 378 -20.89 6.99 -11.75
CA MET A 378 -20.89 5.60 -11.27
C MET A 378 -21.94 4.77 -12.02
N ASP A 379 -21.75 4.70 -13.34
CA ASP A 379 -22.78 4.25 -14.29
C ASP A 379 -22.96 2.74 -14.33
N GLY A 380 -21.93 1.96 -13.97
CA GLY A 380 -21.90 0.52 -14.16
C GLY A 380 -21.80 0.09 -15.63
N LYS A 381 -22.21 -1.14 -15.94
CA LYS A 381 -22.12 -1.74 -17.27
C LYS A 381 -23.37 -1.38 -18.08
N SER A 382 -23.20 -0.94 -19.32
CA SER A 382 -24.34 -0.75 -20.23
C SER A 382 -24.90 -2.11 -20.65
N LEU A 383 -26.11 -2.44 -20.20
CA LEU A 383 -26.83 -3.67 -20.57
C LEU A 383 -27.15 -3.75 -22.08
N LYS A 384 -27.06 -2.62 -22.82
CA LYS A 384 -27.46 -2.51 -24.22
C LYS A 384 -26.31 -2.63 -25.23
N ASN A 385 -25.05 -2.65 -24.79
CA ASN A 385 -23.91 -2.64 -25.71
C ASN A 385 -23.34 -4.06 -25.94
N GLU A 386 -23.70 -4.69 -27.06
CA GLU A 386 -23.05 -5.93 -27.54
C GLU A 386 -21.53 -5.79 -27.70
N LYS A 387 -21.02 -4.57 -27.95
CA LYS A 387 -19.58 -4.28 -27.98
C LYS A 387 -18.88 -4.57 -26.65
N LEU A 388 -19.56 -4.43 -25.51
CA LEU A 388 -18.98 -4.74 -24.19
C LEU A 388 -18.87 -6.24 -23.93
N LYS A 389 -19.71 -7.08 -24.56
CA LYS A 389 -19.53 -8.54 -24.53
C LYS A 389 -18.22 -8.97 -25.21
N LYS A 390 -17.67 -8.14 -26.11
CA LYS A 390 -16.38 -8.36 -26.79
C LYS A 390 -15.21 -7.54 -26.23
N SER A 391 -15.45 -6.56 -25.37
CA SER A 391 -14.39 -5.72 -24.80
C SER A 391 -13.67 -6.46 -23.68
N SER A 392 -12.35 -6.28 -23.56
CA SER A 392 -11.56 -6.83 -22.44
C SER A 392 -11.91 -6.17 -21.09
N HIS A 393 -12.58 -5.01 -21.10
CA HIS A 393 -12.86 -4.21 -19.91
C HIS A 393 -14.27 -4.48 -19.37
N ILE A 394 -14.46 -4.28 -18.06
CA ILE A 394 -15.75 -4.48 -17.37
C ILE A 394 -16.57 -3.18 -17.37
N TRP A 395 -15.88 -2.03 -17.39
CA TRP A 395 -16.46 -0.70 -17.20
C TRP A 395 -16.42 0.15 -18.47
N ASN A 396 -17.40 1.05 -18.62
CA ASN A 396 -17.31 2.14 -19.58
C ASN A 396 -16.53 3.29 -18.94
N HIS A 397 -15.71 3.98 -19.74
CA HIS A 397 -14.96 5.15 -19.29
C HIS A 397 -15.39 6.41 -20.04
N TYR A 398 -15.26 7.57 -19.39
CA TYR A 398 -15.35 8.86 -20.04
C TYR A 398 -14.21 9.01 -21.07
N GLU A 399 -14.53 9.45 -22.28
CA GLU A 399 -13.61 9.38 -23.44
C GLU A 399 -12.29 10.11 -23.21
N GLN A 400 -12.28 11.20 -22.43
CA GLN A 400 -11.06 11.99 -22.18
C GLN A 400 -10.05 11.31 -21.22
N ILE A 401 -10.45 10.22 -20.55
CA ILE A 401 -9.62 9.49 -19.58
C ILE A 401 -9.35 8.03 -20.01
N GLU A 402 -9.72 7.67 -21.24
CA GLU A 402 -9.42 6.38 -21.85
C GLU A 402 -7.97 6.33 -22.34
N TYR A 403 -7.25 5.26 -22.03
CA TYR A 403 -5.85 5.06 -22.39
C TYR A 403 -5.63 3.70 -23.05
N ASP A 404 -4.50 3.53 -23.73
CA ASP A 404 -4.11 2.24 -24.30
C ASP A 404 -3.53 1.29 -23.24
N PHE A 405 -4.28 0.23 -22.92
CA PHE A 405 -3.90 -0.83 -21.97
C PHE A 405 -3.04 -1.94 -22.60
N SER A 406 -2.59 -1.80 -23.85
CA SER A 406 -1.83 -2.83 -24.57
C SER A 406 -0.59 -3.31 -23.79
N SER A 407 0.21 -2.38 -23.26
CA SER A 407 1.41 -2.69 -22.49
C SER A 407 1.10 -3.42 -21.18
N ILE A 408 0.05 -3.03 -20.45
CA ILE A 408 -0.37 -3.71 -19.21
C ILE A 408 -0.81 -5.14 -19.52
N LYS A 409 -1.60 -5.35 -20.57
CA LYS A 409 -2.06 -6.69 -20.97
C LYS A 409 -0.89 -7.61 -21.33
N LYS A 410 0.20 -7.06 -21.88
CA LYS A 410 1.43 -7.82 -22.16
C LYS A 410 2.18 -8.17 -20.87
N SER A 411 2.24 -7.24 -19.90
CA SER A 411 2.95 -7.43 -18.62
C SER A 411 2.19 -8.28 -17.61
N TYR A 412 0.86 -8.31 -17.67
CA TYR A 412 -0.03 -9.00 -16.71
C TYR A 412 -1.20 -9.72 -17.43
N PRO A 413 -0.94 -10.67 -18.34
CA PRO A 413 -2.00 -11.30 -19.13
C PRO A 413 -3.03 -12.05 -18.25
N ALA A 414 -2.60 -12.74 -17.20
CA ALA A 414 -3.50 -13.45 -16.29
C ALA A 414 -4.48 -12.52 -15.54
N TYR A 415 -4.11 -11.24 -15.35
CA TYR A 415 -5.00 -10.24 -14.77
C TYR A 415 -6.27 -10.04 -15.61
N PHE A 416 -6.15 -10.09 -16.94
CA PHE A 416 -7.26 -9.83 -17.86
C PHE A 416 -7.95 -11.09 -18.37
N SER A 417 -7.22 -12.21 -18.51
CA SER A 417 -7.78 -13.44 -19.10
C SER A 417 -8.61 -14.26 -18.12
N ASN A 418 -8.39 -14.11 -16.80
CA ASN A 418 -8.93 -15.01 -15.78
C ASN A 418 -10.00 -14.33 -14.90
N ILE A 419 -10.78 -13.38 -15.45
CA ILE A 419 -11.89 -12.75 -14.75
C ILE A 419 -13.24 -13.21 -15.33
N ASP A 420 -14.07 -13.82 -14.50
CA ASP A 420 -15.50 -13.90 -14.76
C ASP A 420 -16.11 -12.51 -14.52
N LYS A 421 -16.44 -11.83 -15.62
CA LYS A 421 -16.91 -10.44 -15.59
C LYS A 421 -18.33 -10.31 -15.06
N GLU A 422 -19.16 -11.35 -15.21
CA GLU A 422 -20.54 -11.33 -14.71
C GLU A 422 -20.52 -11.52 -13.20
N GLN A 423 -19.82 -12.56 -12.72
CA GLN A 423 -19.65 -12.78 -11.30
C GLN A 423 -18.99 -11.58 -10.59
N TYR A 424 -17.99 -10.95 -11.21
CA TYR A 424 -17.34 -9.75 -10.66
C TYR A 424 -18.31 -8.56 -10.58
N TYR A 425 -19.17 -8.36 -11.59
CA TYR A 425 -20.17 -7.29 -11.58
C TYR A 425 -21.21 -7.50 -10.46
N ASP A 426 -21.77 -8.70 -10.38
CA ASP A 426 -22.81 -9.04 -9.41
C ASP A 426 -22.28 -8.91 -7.98
N LYS A 427 -21.08 -9.45 -7.71
CA LYS A 427 -20.41 -9.31 -6.42
C LYS A 427 -20.15 -7.84 -6.07
N HIS A 428 -19.74 -7.03 -7.04
CA HIS A 428 -19.52 -5.61 -6.79
C HIS A 428 -20.83 -4.89 -6.43
N GLU A 429 -21.94 -5.22 -7.07
CA GLU A 429 -23.25 -4.66 -6.75
C GLU A 429 -23.71 -5.03 -5.33
N GLU A 430 -23.48 -6.28 -4.91
CA GLU A 430 -23.72 -6.73 -3.53
C GLU A 430 -22.86 -5.98 -2.51
N ASP A 431 -21.55 -5.87 -2.77
CA ASP A 431 -20.61 -5.13 -1.92
C ASP A 431 -21.00 -3.65 -1.82
N LEU A 432 -21.47 -3.06 -2.92
CA LEU A 432 -21.92 -1.69 -2.96
C LEU A 432 -23.17 -1.47 -2.08
N GLU A 433 -24.20 -2.31 -2.22
CA GLU A 433 -25.38 -2.23 -1.35
C GLU A 433 -25.01 -2.38 0.12
N LYS A 434 -24.10 -3.31 0.43
CA LYS A 434 -23.62 -3.57 1.78
C LYS A 434 -22.93 -2.35 2.38
N VAL A 435 -22.03 -1.69 1.63
CA VAL A 435 -21.31 -0.51 2.10
C VAL A 435 -22.24 0.70 2.28
N LEU A 436 -23.14 0.94 1.32
CA LEU A 436 -24.10 2.06 1.40
C LEU A 436 -25.07 1.87 2.58
N THR A 437 -25.65 0.69 2.72
CA THR A 437 -26.57 0.36 3.82
C THR A 437 -25.85 0.42 5.17
N TYR A 438 -24.59 0.02 5.24
CA TYR A 438 -23.78 0.17 6.44
C TYR A 438 -23.66 1.65 6.82
N GLY A 439 -23.24 2.52 5.88
CA GLY A 439 -23.14 3.95 6.13
C GLY A 439 -24.46 4.59 6.57
N GLU A 440 -25.57 4.22 5.95
CA GLU A 440 -26.91 4.74 6.29
C GLU A 440 -27.32 4.40 7.73
N ARG A 441 -26.93 3.23 8.25
CA ARG A 441 -27.14 2.87 9.66
C ARG A 441 -26.37 3.78 10.63
N PHE A 442 -25.32 4.45 10.15
CA PHE A 442 -24.54 5.46 10.88
C PHE A 442 -24.89 6.89 10.45
N GLY A 443 -26.07 7.11 9.89
CA GLY A 443 -26.60 8.44 9.57
C GLY A 443 -26.06 9.06 8.29
N LYS A 444 -25.33 8.30 7.46
CA LYS A 444 -24.84 8.79 6.16
C LYS A 444 -25.95 8.80 5.12
N LYS A 445 -25.96 9.82 4.26
CA LYS A 445 -26.87 9.97 3.14
C LYS A 445 -26.09 9.92 1.83
N TYR A 446 -26.40 8.95 0.98
CA TYR A 446 -25.81 8.82 -0.35
C TYR A 446 -26.79 9.28 -1.42
N ILE A 447 -26.31 10.05 -2.40
CA ILE A 447 -27.12 10.66 -3.45
C ILE A 447 -26.44 10.46 -4.81
N SER A 448 -27.04 9.66 -5.69
CA SER A 448 -26.58 9.54 -7.08
C SER A 448 -27.06 10.75 -7.89
N LYS A 449 -26.13 11.61 -8.31
CA LYS A 449 -26.42 12.82 -9.09
C LYS A 449 -26.52 12.56 -10.59
N THR A 450 -26.02 11.42 -11.03
CA THR A 450 -26.15 10.95 -12.40
C THR A 450 -26.76 9.56 -12.45
N PHE A 451 -27.18 9.16 -13.65
CA PHE A 451 -27.78 7.84 -13.89
C PHE A 451 -26.79 6.71 -13.56
N SER A 452 -27.30 5.62 -13.02
CA SER A 452 -26.54 4.42 -12.73
C SER A 452 -27.31 3.16 -13.09
N ASN A 453 -26.61 2.15 -13.61
CA ASN A 453 -27.17 0.82 -13.86
C ASN A 453 -27.19 -0.04 -12.59
N TYR A 454 -26.48 0.34 -11.52
CA TYR A 454 -26.51 -0.37 -10.24
C TYR A 454 -27.82 -0.09 -9.51
N GLU A 455 -28.57 -1.13 -9.16
CA GLU A 455 -29.79 -1.04 -8.35
C GLU A 455 -29.57 -0.31 -7.02
N PRO A 456 -28.46 -0.53 -6.28
CA PRO A 456 -28.16 0.24 -5.07
C PRO A 456 -28.15 1.76 -5.29
N LEU A 457 -27.68 2.25 -6.44
CA LEU A 457 -27.62 3.69 -6.71
C LEU A 457 -28.90 4.25 -7.29
N LYS A 458 -29.67 3.46 -8.04
CA LYS A 458 -31.02 3.87 -8.52
C LYS A 458 -31.94 4.21 -7.36
N LYS A 459 -31.92 3.42 -6.28
CA LYS A 459 -32.69 3.67 -5.05
C LYS A 459 -32.31 4.98 -4.34
N ARG A 460 -31.17 5.57 -4.71
CA ARG A 460 -30.54 6.74 -4.08
C ARG A 460 -30.38 7.89 -5.07
N MET A 461 -31.06 7.84 -6.20
CA MET A 461 -31.16 8.99 -7.10
C MET A 461 -32.03 10.06 -6.42
N GLU A 462 -31.63 11.32 -6.59
CA GLU A 462 -32.48 12.44 -6.21
C GLU A 462 -33.59 12.58 -7.26
N ASP A 463 -34.82 12.84 -6.79
CA ASP A 463 -36.00 13.08 -7.65
C ASP A 463 -35.86 14.33 -8.52
#